data_AF-A0A7C6GDE2-F1
#
_entry.id   AF-A0A7C6GDE2-F1
#
_cell.length_a   1.000
_cell.length_b   1.000
_cell.length_c   1.000
_cell.angle_alpha   90.00
_cell.angle_beta   90.00
_cell.angle_gamma   90.00
#
_symmetry.space_group_name_H-M   'P 1'
#
loop_
_entity.id
_entity.type
_entity.pdbx_description
1 polymer ?
#
loop_
_entity_poly.entity_id
_entity_poly.type
_entity_poly.pdbx_seq_one_letter_code
_entity_poly.pdbx_strand_id
1 'polypeptide(L)'
;MRRDLYQELLIVSEELLQHCREANWEQDEAQKQLLEIIDRRQKIIDQIAELNQAPLTDDEQEIIKQILILDQESARLTEAAKVGFVQKINKVQKGKRTTKAYSPDTVQTEGYFIDQKK
;
A
#
# COMPACT_ATOMS: atom_id res chain seq x y z
N MET A 1 8.42 24.02 -19.50
CA MET A 1 8.85 25.00 -18.47
C MET A 1 8.68 24.37 -17.08
N ARG A 2 9.39 24.83 -16.05
CA ARG A 2 9.33 24.27 -14.67
C ARG A 2 7.90 24.12 -14.13
N ARG A 3 7.02 25.10 -14.40
CA ARG A 3 5.58 25.06 -14.08
C ARG A 3 4.87 23.83 -14.65
N ASP A 4 5.20 23.43 -15.87
CA ASP A 4 4.54 22.29 -16.52
C ASP A 4 4.88 20.97 -15.79
N LEU A 5 6.10 20.86 -15.26
CA LEU A 5 6.49 19.71 -14.43
C LEU A 5 5.74 19.70 -13.08
N TYR A 6 5.48 20.86 -12.48
CA TYR A 6 4.63 20.91 -11.28
C TYR A 6 3.18 20.49 -11.59
N GLN A 7 2.64 20.87 -12.75
CA GLN A 7 1.33 20.41 -13.20
C GLN A 7 1.31 18.90 -13.47
N GLU A 8 2.35 18.37 -14.11
CA GLU A 8 2.50 16.93 -14.31
C GLU A 8 2.57 16.19 -12.97
N LEU A 9 3.35 16.71 -12.02
CA LEU A 9 3.44 16.16 -10.66
C LEU A 9 2.09 16.19 -9.94
N LEU A 10 1.28 17.23 -10.14
CA LEU A 10 -0.08 17.30 -9.62
C LEU A 10 -0.95 16.18 -10.18
N ILE A 11 -0.93 15.97 -11.50
CA ILE A 11 -1.67 14.86 -12.15
C ILE A 11 -1.23 13.51 -11.59
N VAL A 12 0.09 13.28 -11.42
CA VAL A 12 0.60 12.03 -10.81
C VAL A 12 0.13 11.89 -9.36
N SER A 13 -0.01 12.99 -8.61
CA SER A 13 -0.52 12.98 -7.24
C SER A 13 -2.00 12.60 -7.18
N GLU A 14 -2.80 13.08 -8.13
CA GLU A 14 -4.22 12.72 -8.26
C GLU A 14 -4.38 11.24 -8.63
N GLU A 15 -3.58 10.74 -9.58
CA GLU A 15 -3.54 9.32 -9.93
C GLU A 15 -3.15 8.45 -8.74
N LEU A 16 -2.14 8.85 -7.96
CA LEU A 16 -1.73 8.13 -6.76
C LEU A 16 -2.86 8.04 -5.74
N LEU A 17 -3.56 9.16 -5.50
CA LEU A 17 -4.69 9.19 -4.59
C LEU A 17 -5.82 8.28 -5.08
N GLN A 18 -6.15 8.35 -6.37
CA GLN A 18 -7.20 7.52 -6.96
C GLN A 18 -6.85 6.03 -6.86
N HIS A 19 -5.61 5.67 -7.19
CA HIS A 19 -5.10 4.31 -7.00
C HIS A 19 -5.25 3.88 -5.54
N CYS A 20 -4.88 4.74 -4.58
CA CYS A 20 -5.02 4.40 -3.17
C CYS A 20 -6.47 4.20 -2.69
N ARG A 21 -7.44 4.85 -3.34
CA ARG A 21 -8.87 4.71 -3.05
C ARG A 21 -9.45 3.40 -3.61
N GLU A 22 -9.01 3.00 -4.80
CA GLU A 22 -9.62 1.89 -5.55
C GLU A 22 -8.83 0.58 -5.45
N ALA A 23 -7.54 0.64 -5.09
CA ALA A 23 -6.66 -0.50 -5.11
C ALA A 23 -7.15 -1.64 -4.21
N ASN A 24 -7.21 -2.83 -4.80
CA ASN A 24 -7.27 -4.07 -4.04
C ASN A 24 -5.85 -4.48 -3.62
N TRP A 25 -5.44 -4.06 -2.42
CA TRP A 25 -4.09 -4.29 -1.88
C TRP A 25 -3.69 -5.76 -1.68
N GLU A 26 -4.64 -6.70 -1.82
CA GLU A 26 -4.36 -8.14 -1.78
C GLU A 26 -3.81 -8.68 -3.12
N GLN A 27 -3.85 -7.87 -4.19
CA GLN A 27 -3.33 -8.24 -5.51
C GLN A 27 -1.95 -7.64 -5.78
N ASP A 28 -1.03 -8.46 -6.28
CA ASP A 28 0.31 -8.02 -6.67
C ASP A 28 0.29 -6.92 -7.74
N GLU A 29 -0.72 -6.92 -8.60
CA GLU A 29 -0.89 -5.90 -9.66
C GLU A 29 -1.10 -4.50 -9.08
N ALA A 30 -1.87 -4.38 -7.99
CA ALA A 30 -2.07 -3.10 -7.32
C ALA A 30 -0.76 -2.57 -6.71
N GLN A 31 0.13 -3.46 -6.28
CA GLN A 31 1.44 -3.07 -5.75
C GLN A 31 2.40 -2.64 -6.86
N LYS A 32 2.39 -3.32 -8.02
CA LYS A 32 3.18 -2.92 -9.20
C LYS A 32 2.77 -1.54 -9.71
N GLN A 33 1.47 -1.31 -9.88
CA GLN A 33 0.94 -0.03 -10.33
C GLN A 33 1.31 1.11 -9.37
N LEU A 34 1.27 0.85 -8.05
CA LEU A 34 1.73 1.82 -7.06
C LEU A 34 3.21 2.17 -7.25
N LEU A 35 4.08 1.18 -7.45
CA LEU A 35 5.51 1.40 -7.67
C LEU A 35 5.77 2.18 -8.96
N GLU A 36 5.06 1.88 -10.05
CA GLU A 36 5.17 2.62 -11.31
C GLU A 36 4.79 4.09 -11.16
N ILE A 37 3.70 4.38 -10.42
CA ILE A 37 3.28 5.75 -10.12
C ILE A 37 4.34 6.48 -9.29
N ILE A 38 4.90 5.83 -8.26
CA ILE A 38 5.96 6.39 -7.41
C ILE A 38 7.22 6.68 -8.23
N ASP A 39 7.63 5.77 -9.12
CA ASP A 39 8.79 5.95 -9.97
C ASP A 39 8.59 7.12 -10.96
N ARG A 40 7.40 7.25 -11.54
CA ARG A 40 7.06 8.39 -12.41
C ARG A 40 7.11 9.70 -11.63
N ARG A 41 6.55 9.71 -10.42
CA ARG A 41 6.59 10.87 -9.51
C ARG A 41 8.02 11.29 -9.20
N GLN A 42 8.89 10.35 -8.84
CA GLN A 42 10.28 10.62 -8.48
C GLN A 42 11.04 11.25 -9.65
N LYS A 43 10.87 10.73 -10.87
CA LYS A 43 11.50 11.30 -12.07
C LYS A 43 11.13 12.77 -12.29
N ILE A 44 9.87 13.14 -12.08
CA ILE A 44 9.42 14.53 -12.23
C ILE A 44 10.03 15.41 -11.13
N ILE A 45 10.08 14.92 -9.89
CA ILE A 45 10.73 15.63 -8.78
C ILE A 45 12.21 15.89 -9.07
N ASP A 46 12.92 14.89 -9.60
CA ASP A 46 14.34 15.02 -9.96
C ASP A 46 14.52 16.08 -11.07
N GLN A 47 13.67 16.06 -12.11
CA GLN A 47 13.67 17.08 -13.16
C GLN A 47 13.38 18.49 -12.62
N ILE A 48 12.44 18.62 -11.69
CA ILE A 48 12.15 19.91 -11.04
C ILE A 48 13.38 20.38 -10.25
N ALA A 49 14.04 19.47 -9.51
CA ALA A 49 15.22 19.78 -8.71
C ALA A 49 16.37 20.31 -9.57
N GLU A 50 16.60 19.73 -10.75
CA GLU A 50 17.60 20.20 -11.72
C GLU A 50 17.33 21.63 -12.22
N LEU A 51 16.05 22.01 -12.34
CA LEU A 51 15.64 23.34 -12.82
C LEU A 51 15.57 24.40 -11.71
N ASN A 52 15.71 24.02 -10.43
CA ASN A 52 15.27 24.83 -9.30
C ASN A 52 16.26 25.93 -8.87
N GLN A 53 16.72 26.76 -9.82
CA GLN A 53 17.65 27.86 -9.56
C GLN A 53 16.96 29.21 -9.29
N ALA A 54 15.67 29.33 -9.59
CA ALA A 54 14.90 30.56 -9.40
C ALA A 54 13.88 30.43 -8.25
N PRO A 55 13.47 31.52 -7.60
CA PRO A 55 12.34 31.52 -6.66
C PRO A 55 11.07 30.94 -7.29
N LEU A 56 10.21 30.33 -6.47
CA LEU A 56 8.90 29.83 -6.91
C LEU A 56 7.95 30.99 -7.17
N THR A 57 7.20 30.91 -8.27
CA THR A 57 6.09 31.84 -8.53
C THR A 57 4.88 31.50 -7.67
N ASP A 58 3.94 32.44 -7.52
CA ASP A 58 2.70 32.21 -6.77
C ASP A 58 1.89 31.03 -7.32
N ASP A 59 1.84 30.89 -8.65
CA ASP A 59 1.22 29.74 -9.33
C ASP A 59 1.87 28.41 -8.94
N GLU A 60 3.21 28.35 -8.94
CA GLU A 60 3.95 27.13 -8.59
C GLU A 60 3.74 26.78 -7.11
N GLN A 61 3.70 27.78 -6.23
CA GLN A 61 3.39 27.58 -4.82
C GLN A 61 1.98 27.02 -4.61
N GLU A 62 1.00 27.49 -5.37
CA GLU A 62 -0.37 27.00 -5.27
C GLU A 62 -0.49 25.55 -5.75
N ILE A 63 0.19 25.19 -6.83
CA ILE A 63 0.25 23.80 -7.29
C ILE A 63 0.90 22.90 -6.23
N ILE A 64 2.01 23.34 -5.62
CA ILE A 64 2.68 22.59 -4.55
C ILE A 64 1.76 22.36 -3.35
N LYS A 65 0.96 23.36 -2.94
CA LYS A 65 0.00 23.17 -1.85
C LYS A 65 -1.03 22.09 -2.17
N GLN A 66 -1.56 22.07 -3.40
CA GLN A 66 -2.50 21.04 -3.84
C GLN A 66 -1.87 19.66 -3.81
N ILE A 67 -0.64 19.53 -4.32
CA ILE A 67 0.14 18.29 -4.24
C ILE A 67 0.27 17.80 -2.79
N LEU A 68 0.64 18.68 -1.86
CA LEU A 68 0.81 18.33 -0.46
C LEU A 68 -0.48 17.84 0.21
N ILE A 69 -1.63 18.42 -0.16
CA ILE A 69 -2.95 17.97 0.33
C ILE A 69 -3.25 16.55 -0.16
N LEU A 70 -3.02 16.29 -1.46
CA LEU A 70 -3.24 14.98 -2.06
C LEU A 70 -2.31 13.91 -1.48
N ASP A 71 -1.05 14.26 -1.23
CA ASP A 71 -0.07 13.37 -0.60
C ASP A 71 -0.46 12.99 0.82
N GLN A 72 -0.95 13.97 1.61
CA GLN A 72 -1.46 13.71 2.96
C GLN A 72 -2.67 12.77 2.94
N GLU A 73 -3.59 12.95 1.99
CA GLU A 73 -4.75 12.07 1.87
C GLU A 73 -4.34 10.65 1.44
N SER A 74 -3.44 10.55 0.46
CA SER A 74 -2.91 9.28 -0.03
C SER A 74 -2.22 8.52 1.10
N ALA A 75 -1.32 9.18 1.84
CA ALA A 75 -0.62 8.58 2.99
C ALA A 75 -1.61 8.09 4.07
N ARG A 76 -2.69 8.84 4.33
CA ARG A 76 -3.74 8.43 5.28
C ARG A 76 -4.43 7.13 4.83
N LEU A 77 -4.74 7.00 3.55
CA LEU A 77 -5.36 5.80 2.99
C LEU A 77 -4.42 4.60 3.05
N THR A 78 -3.14 4.78 2.70
CA THR A 78 -2.16 3.70 2.76
C THR A 78 -1.92 3.23 4.20
N GLU A 79 -1.84 4.13 5.18
CA GLU A 79 -1.70 3.74 6.60
C GLU A 79 -2.95 3.01 7.10
N ALA A 80 -4.15 3.45 6.69
CA ALA A 80 -5.40 2.74 7.02
C ALA A 80 -5.43 1.32 6.44
N ALA A 81 -4.97 1.14 5.19
CA ALA A 81 -4.86 -0.17 4.56
C ALA A 81 -3.89 -1.10 5.32
N LYS A 82 -2.72 -0.57 5.73
CA LYS A 82 -1.73 -1.28 6.57
C LYS A 82 -2.31 -1.70 7.91
N VAL A 83 -3.04 -0.81 8.60
CA VAL A 83 -3.72 -1.13 9.87
C VAL A 83 -4.74 -2.25 9.66
N GLY A 84 -5.55 -2.19 8.59
CA GLY A 84 -6.52 -3.23 8.25
C GLY A 84 -5.87 -4.59 8.01
N PHE A 85 -4.71 -4.63 7.34
CA PHE A 85 -3.95 -5.85 7.12
C PHE A 85 -3.44 -6.48 8.43
N VAL A 86 -2.88 -5.67 9.33
CA VAL A 86 -2.44 -6.12 10.66
C VAL A 86 -3.61 -6.69 11.47
N GLN A 87 -4.77 -6.05 11.42
CA GLN A 87 -5.98 -6.54 12.08
C GLN A 87 -6.45 -7.89 11.52
N LYS A 88 -6.45 -8.07 10.19
CA LYS A 88 -6.78 -9.34 9.53
C LYS A 88 -5.83 -10.47 9.98
N ILE A 89 -4.52 -10.23 10.00
CA ILE A 89 -3.53 -11.21 10.50
C ILE A 89 -3.82 -11.59 11.96
N ASN A 90 -4.04 -10.60 12.82
CA ASN A 90 -4.33 -10.85 14.24
C ASN A 90 -5.61 -11.67 14.43
N LYS A 91 -6.64 -11.45 13.60
CA LYS A 91 -7.88 -12.24 13.61
C LYS A 91 -7.62 -13.69 13.19
N VAL A 92 -6.84 -13.92 12.13
CA VAL A 92 -6.46 -15.28 11.68
C VAL A 92 -5.64 -15.99 12.76
N GLN A 93 -4.66 -15.32 13.37
CA GLN A 93 -3.85 -15.90 14.45
C GLN A 93 -4.69 -16.25 15.68
N LYS A 94 -5.62 -15.38 16.08
CA LYS A 94 -6.58 -15.67 17.16
C LYS A 94 -7.46 -16.86 16.80
N GLY A 95 -8.01 -16.90 15.59
CA GLY A 95 -8.79 -18.03 15.08
C GLY A 95 -8.03 -19.35 15.13
N LYS A 96 -6.76 -19.39 14.69
CA LYS A 96 -5.89 -20.56 14.80
C LYS A 96 -5.70 -21.02 16.24
N ARG A 97 -5.59 -20.09 17.19
CA ARG A 97 -5.51 -20.41 18.63
C ARG A 97 -6.81 -20.99 19.16
N THR A 98 -7.97 -20.45 18.76
CA THR A 98 -9.27 -21.01 19.17
C THR A 98 -9.53 -22.39 18.56
N THR A 99 -9.23 -22.61 17.28
CA THR A 99 -9.37 -23.93 16.64
C THR A 99 -8.49 -24.98 17.31
N LYS A 100 -7.27 -24.60 17.75
CA LYS A 100 -6.37 -25.46 18.52
C LYS A 100 -6.86 -25.73 19.95
N ALA A 101 -7.61 -24.79 20.56
CA ALA A 101 -8.20 -24.97 21.89
C ALA A 101 -9.45 -25.89 21.89
N TYR A 102 -10.16 -25.98 20.77
CA TYR A 102 -11.32 -26.89 20.61
C TYR A 102 -10.97 -28.24 19.95
N SER A 103 -9.71 -28.43 19.51
CA SER A 103 -9.21 -29.70 18.98
C SER A 103 -8.08 -30.23 19.88
N PRO A 104 -8.37 -30.76 21.08
CA PRO A 104 -7.37 -31.48 21.86
C PRO A 104 -7.08 -32.80 21.12
N ASP A 105 -5.88 -32.91 20.55
CA ASP A 105 -5.24 -34.12 20.03
C ASP A 105 -6.13 -35.09 19.22
N THR A 106 -6.33 -34.79 17.94
CA THR A 106 -6.37 -35.87 16.94
C THR A 106 -5.04 -35.88 16.20
N VAL A 107 -4.02 -36.38 16.89
CA VAL A 107 -2.85 -36.94 16.22
C VAL A 107 -3.34 -38.13 15.40
N GLN A 108 -3.59 -37.91 14.11
CA GLN A 108 -3.59 -39.01 13.14
C GLN A 108 -2.14 -39.45 12.98
N THR A 109 -1.68 -40.40 13.79
CA THR A 109 -0.52 -41.20 13.44
C THR A 109 -0.92 -42.15 12.32
N GLU A 110 -0.20 -42.05 11.21
CA GLU A 110 -0.23 -42.99 10.10
C GLU A 110 -0.14 -44.44 10.61
N GLY A 111 -0.90 -45.30 9.93
CA GLY A 111 -1.15 -46.73 10.14
C GLY A 111 -0.27 -47.52 11.11
N TYR A 112 -0.93 -48.20 12.06
CA TYR A 112 -0.65 -49.59 12.41
C TYR A 112 -1.96 -50.23 12.93
N PHE A 113 -2.50 -51.19 12.18
CA PHE A 113 -3.47 -52.15 12.70
C PHE A 113 -2.70 -53.22 13.47
N ILE A 114 -2.96 -53.38 14.76
CA ILE A 114 -2.54 -54.57 15.50
C ILE A 114 -3.81 -55.37 15.80
N ASP A 115 -3.99 -56.45 15.04
CA ASP A 115 -4.92 -57.54 15.34
C ASP A 115 -4.41 -58.25 16.61
N GLN A 116 -5.22 -58.28 17.66
CA GLN A 116 -4.98 -59.17 18.80
C GLN A 116 -6.11 -60.19 18.87
N LYS A 117 -5.89 -61.34 18.23
CA LYS A 117 -6.52 -62.60 18.62
C LYS A 117 -5.93 -63.08 19.94
N LYS A 118 -6.76 -63.16 20.98
CA LYS A 118 -7.01 -64.37 21.77
C LYS A 118 -8.20 -64.20 22.69
#